data_AF-A0A6I9NBS7-F1
#
_entry.id   AF-A0A6I9NBS7-F1
#
_cell.length_a   1.000
_cell.length_b   1.000
_cell.length_c   1.000
_cell.angle_alpha   90.00
_cell.angle_beta   90.00
_cell.angle_gamma   90.00
#
_symmetry.space_group_name_H-M   'P 1'
#
loop_
_entity.id
_entity.type
_entity.pdbx_description
1 polymer ?
#
loop_
_entity_poly.entity_id
_entity_poly.type
_entity_poly.pdbx_seq_one_letter_code
_entity_poly.pdbx_strand_id
1 'polypeptide(L)'
;VNVCFVPQQESDKCFECNSQHPYDRYRHRNSHRIENVIYLMDRDESNTWWQSVNGEENVSIRMNLEAEFHFTHLIMKFKTFRPAAMIIERSADFGRTWRPYRYFASNCTKTFPGTPANGLRHINDVICEERYSDIEPSTNGEVIYKVLDPAIYVKDPYSLDIQGQ
;
A
#
# COMPACT_ATOMS: atom_id res chain seq x y z
N VAL A 1 -9.18 2.73 22.11
CA VAL A 1 -7.70 2.59 22.23
C VAL A 1 -7.10 3.93 21.84
N ASN A 2 -6.15 4.47 22.60
CA ASN A 2 -5.50 5.74 22.22
C ASN A 2 -4.45 5.51 21.15
N VAL A 3 -4.42 6.39 20.16
CA VAL A 3 -3.47 6.40 19.05
C VAL A 3 -2.77 7.73 19.06
N CYS A 4 -1.46 7.72 18.88
CA CYS A 4 -0.65 8.93 18.81
C CYS A 4 0.10 8.97 17.48
N PHE A 5 0.07 10.12 16.82
CA PHE A 5 0.94 10.39 15.69
C PHE A 5 2.08 11.29 16.15
N VAL A 6 3.30 10.92 15.78
CA VAL A 6 4.51 11.73 16.01
C VAL A 6 4.93 12.32 14.65
N PRO A 7 4.37 13.47 14.23
CA PRO A 7 4.87 14.17 13.06
C PRO A 7 6.27 14.72 13.34
N GLN A 8 7.14 14.77 12.33
CA GLN A 8 8.52 15.23 12.48
C GLN A 8 8.65 16.71 12.91
N GLN A 9 7.54 17.49 12.89
CA GLN A 9 7.53 18.94 13.11
C GLN A 9 6.41 19.48 14.03
N GLU A 10 5.59 18.64 14.68
CA GLU A 10 4.55 19.10 15.61
C GLU A 10 4.52 18.26 16.90
N SER A 11 3.95 18.83 17.97
CA SER A 11 3.69 18.13 19.23
C SER A 11 2.88 16.85 19.00
N ASP A 12 3.20 15.78 19.71
CA ASP A 12 2.45 14.50 19.69
C ASP A 12 0.94 14.75 19.79
N LYS A 13 0.22 14.44 18.70
CA LYS A 13 -1.25 14.51 18.67
C LYS A 13 -1.79 13.10 18.91
N CYS A 14 -2.26 12.87 20.14
CA CYS A 14 -2.98 11.66 20.51
C CYS A 14 -4.49 11.86 20.42
N PHE A 15 -5.20 10.83 19.98
CA PHE A 15 -6.66 10.81 19.87
C PHE A 15 -7.15 9.38 20.15
N GLU A 16 -8.40 9.28 20.59
CA GLU A 16 -9.03 7.99 20.82
C GLU A 16 -9.50 7.38 19.50
N CYS A 17 -9.11 6.14 19.22
CA CYS A 17 -9.63 5.31 18.14
C CYS A 17 -10.70 4.34 18.70
N ASN A 18 -11.90 4.43 18.13
CA ASN A 18 -13.02 3.53 18.42
C ASN A 18 -13.65 3.05 17.11
N SER A 19 -13.18 1.90 16.64
CA SER A 19 -13.63 1.24 15.41
C SER A 19 -14.68 0.14 15.66
N GLN A 20 -15.44 0.19 16.76
CA GLN A 20 -16.49 -0.81 17.05
C GLN A 20 -17.72 -0.69 16.13
N HIS A 21 -17.91 0.46 15.49
CA HIS A 21 -18.95 0.71 14.50
C HIS A 21 -18.33 1.26 13.20
N PRO A 22 -19.01 1.14 12.04
CA PRO A 22 -18.59 1.81 10.81
C PRO A 22 -18.44 3.32 11.01
N TYR A 23 -17.58 3.94 10.20
CA TYR A 23 -17.41 5.39 10.20
C TYR A 23 -18.75 6.10 9.96
N ASP A 24 -19.07 7.02 10.86
CA ASP A 24 -20.21 7.92 10.74
C ASP A 24 -19.74 9.30 11.20
N ARG A 25 -19.92 10.30 10.34
CA ARG A 25 -19.45 11.67 10.58
C ARG A 25 -19.90 12.25 11.91
N TYR A 26 -21.13 11.94 12.34
CA TYR A 26 -21.75 12.55 13.51
C TYR A 26 -21.63 11.71 14.77
N ARG A 27 -21.60 10.38 14.62
CA ARG A 27 -21.66 9.43 15.74
C ARG A 27 -20.35 8.69 15.98
N HIS A 28 -19.60 8.36 14.92
CA HIS A 28 -18.45 7.47 14.97
C HIS A 28 -17.28 8.00 14.14
N ARG A 29 -16.95 9.29 14.32
CA ARG A 29 -15.90 9.98 13.55
C ARG A 29 -14.50 9.37 13.75
N ASN A 30 -14.29 8.68 14.87
CA ASN A 30 -13.01 8.08 15.25
C ASN A 30 -12.92 6.58 14.88
N SER A 31 -13.75 6.14 13.93
CA SER A 31 -13.70 4.78 13.40
C SER A 31 -12.80 4.70 12.17
N HIS A 32 -11.83 3.80 12.19
CA HIS A 32 -10.77 3.66 11.19
C HIS A 32 -10.71 2.24 10.61
N ARG A 33 -11.85 1.73 10.15
CA ARG A 33 -11.99 0.38 9.59
C ARG A 33 -11.50 0.30 8.14
N ILE A 34 -11.34 -0.91 7.63
CA ILE A 34 -10.72 -1.15 6.33
C ILE A 34 -11.56 -0.61 5.16
N GLU A 35 -12.88 -0.56 5.30
CA GLU A 35 -13.78 0.04 4.30
C GLU A 35 -13.47 1.52 3.99
N ASN A 36 -12.80 2.22 4.92
CA ASN A 36 -12.43 3.63 4.75
C ASN A 36 -11.30 3.84 3.72
N VAL A 37 -10.69 2.79 3.16
CA VAL A 37 -9.65 2.92 2.13
C VAL A 37 -10.22 3.11 0.72
N ILE A 38 -11.53 2.86 0.52
CA ILE A 38 -12.18 2.96 -0.79
C ILE A 38 -12.26 4.43 -1.24
N TYR A 39 -12.53 5.34 -0.29
CA TYR A 39 -12.60 6.78 -0.53
C TYR A 39 -11.64 7.48 0.42
N LEU A 40 -10.79 8.38 -0.11
CA LEU A 40 -9.83 9.14 0.70
C LEU A 40 -10.50 10.21 1.58
N MET A 41 -11.71 10.65 1.20
CA MET A 41 -12.47 11.69 1.87
C MET A 41 -13.95 11.32 1.92
N ASP A 42 -14.65 11.82 2.94
CA ASP A 42 -16.11 11.80 3.01
C ASP A 42 -16.75 12.93 2.18
N ARG A 43 -18.09 13.03 2.24
CA ARG A 43 -18.87 14.01 1.46
C ARG A 43 -18.59 15.47 1.81
N ASP A 44 -17.97 15.73 2.95
CA ASP A 44 -17.63 17.07 3.44
C ASP A 44 -16.12 17.31 3.38
N GLU A 45 -15.42 16.56 2.52
CA GLU A 45 -13.99 16.68 2.28
C GLU A 45 -13.13 16.38 3.53
N SER A 46 -13.68 15.67 4.51
CA SER A 46 -12.92 15.20 5.67
C SER A 46 -12.23 13.88 5.34
N ASN A 47 -10.92 13.81 5.61
CA ASN A 47 -10.12 12.61 5.34
C ASN A 47 -10.61 11.40 6.16
N THR A 48 -10.75 10.26 5.48
CA THR A 48 -11.00 8.96 6.08
C THR A 48 -9.81 8.03 5.86
N TRP A 49 -9.54 7.15 6.82
CA TRP A 49 -8.44 6.20 6.70
C TRP A 49 -8.74 4.91 7.47
N TRP A 50 -7.99 3.86 7.13
CA TRP A 50 -7.88 2.64 7.91
C TRP A 50 -6.67 2.70 8.83
N GLN A 51 -6.78 2.07 10.00
CA GLN A 51 -5.66 1.96 10.92
C GLN A 51 -5.55 0.56 11.53
N SER A 52 -4.32 0.04 11.58
CA SER A 52 -3.97 -1.18 12.29
C SER A 52 -3.95 -0.98 13.81
N VAL A 53 -3.76 -2.08 14.54
CA VAL A 53 -3.41 -2.07 15.96
C VAL A 53 -2.04 -1.42 16.13
N ASN A 54 -1.89 -0.59 17.16
CA ASN A 54 -0.63 0.10 17.45
C ASN A 54 0.50 -0.92 17.69
N GLY A 55 1.65 -0.70 17.05
CA GLY A 55 2.84 -1.55 17.20
C GLY A 55 2.77 -2.89 16.46
N GLU A 56 1.68 -3.18 15.73
CA GLU A 56 1.60 -4.36 14.88
C GLU A 56 2.37 -4.10 13.58
N GLU A 57 3.46 -4.83 13.39
CA GLU A 57 4.32 -4.72 12.20
C GLU A 57 3.83 -5.63 11.06
N ASN A 58 3.20 -6.76 11.40
CA ASN A 58 2.77 -7.77 10.44
C ASN A 58 1.29 -7.59 10.11
N VAL A 59 1.00 -6.68 9.18
CA VAL A 59 -0.37 -6.38 8.75
C VAL A 59 -0.56 -6.66 7.27
N SER A 60 -1.71 -7.21 6.90
CA SER A 60 -2.08 -7.46 5.51
C SER A 60 -3.43 -6.83 5.18
N ILE A 61 -3.50 -6.27 3.97
CA ILE A 61 -4.74 -5.79 3.35
C ILE A 61 -5.00 -6.68 2.15
N ARG A 62 -6.23 -7.17 2.01
CA ARG A 62 -6.62 -8.06 0.93
C ARG A 62 -7.86 -7.52 0.23
N MET A 63 -7.77 -7.36 -1.10
CA MET A 63 -8.88 -7.03 -1.97
C MET A 63 -9.28 -8.29 -2.76
N ASN A 64 -10.48 -8.81 -2.51
CA ASN A 64 -11.02 -9.92 -3.29
C ASN A 64 -11.88 -9.36 -4.42
N LEU A 65 -11.63 -9.81 -5.63
CA LEU A 65 -12.40 -9.45 -6.82
C LEU A 65 -13.30 -10.62 -7.23
N GLU A 66 -14.50 -10.31 -7.70
CA GLU A 66 -15.49 -11.31 -8.13
C GLU A 66 -15.15 -11.98 -9.46
N ALA A 67 -14.24 -11.37 -10.23
CA ALA A 67 -13.81 -11.82 -11.54
C ALA A 67 -12.31 -11.53 -11.73
N GLU A 68 -11.77 -11.96 -12.87
CA GLU A 68 -10.42 -11.60 -13.30
C GLU A 68 -10.43 -10.20 -13.92
N PHE A 69 -9.47 -9.37 -13.53
CA PHE A 69 -9.33 -7.99 -14.00
C PHE A 69 -7.90 -7.71 -14.43
N HIS A 70 -7.75 -6.88 -15.47
CA HIS A 70 -6.46 -6.30 -15.81
C HIS A 70 -6.11 -5.18 -14.83
N PHE A 71 -5.07 -5.43 -14.03
CA PHE A 71 -4.54 -4.46 -13.09
C PHE A 71 -3.57 -3.50 -13.79
N THR A 72 -3.66 -2.20 -13.54
CA THR A 72 -2.78 -1.20 -14.18
C THR A 72 -1.79 -0.58 -13.20
N HIS A 73 -2.28 -0.09 -12.07
CA HIS A 73 -1.48 0.54 -11.03
C HIS A 73 -2.18 0.52 -9.67
N LEU A 74 -1.37 0.56 -8.61
CA LEU A 74 -1.78 0.77 -7.22
C LEU A 74 -1.21 2.11 -6.74
N ILE A 75 -2.03 2.90 -6.06
CA ILE A 75 -1.57 4.07 -5.31
C ILE A 75 -2.10 3.90 -3.88
N MET A 76 -1.19 3.80 -2.92
CA MET A 76 -1.52 3.80 -1.50
C MET A 76 -1.03 5.10 -0.89
N LYS A 77 -1.93 5.81 -0.21
CA LYS A 77 -1.62 7.05 0.48
C LYS A 77 -1.68 6.82 1.99
N PHE A 78 -0.57 7.03 2.67
CA PHE A 78 -0.43 6.75 4.09
C PHE A 78 -0.72 7.99 4.93
N LYS A 79 -1.54 7.81 5.97
CA LYS A 79 -1.84 8.87 6.95
C LYS A 79 -0.67 9.18 7.88
N THR A 80 0.25 8.22 8.00
CA THR A 80 1.51 8.27 8.76
C THR A 80 2.69 7.94 7.83
N PHE A 81 3.87 7.72 8.40
CA PHE A 81 5.02 7.15 7.70
C PHE A 81 4.62 5.93 6.85
N ARG A 82 5.21 5.84 5.66
CA ARG A 82 5.12 4.65 4.81
C ARG A 82 5.79 3.47 5.51
N PRO A 83 5.41 2.22 5.19
CA PRO A 83 6.03 1.05 5.79
C PRO A 83 7.54 1.02 5.54
N ALA A 84 8.32 0.65 6.55
CA ALA A 84 9.77 0.47 6.40
C ALA A 84 10.09 -0.68 5.42
N ALA A 85 9.18 -1.65 5.32
CA ALA A 85 9.21 -2.73 4.36
C ALA A 85 7.77 -3.19 4.05
N MET A 86 7.50 -3.53 2.78
CA MET A 86 6.24 -4.13 2.36
C MET A 86 6.36 -4.92 1.06
N ILE A 87 5.38 -5.78 0.78
CA ILE A 87 5.28 -6.58 -0.44
C ILE A 87 3.88 -6.40 -1.02
N ILE A 88 3.80 -6.26 -2.35
CA ILE A 88 2.54 -6.38 -3.09
C ILE A 88 2.51 -7.75 -3.74
N GLU A 89 1.45 -8.51 -3.47
CA GLU A 89 1.22 -9.83 -4.05
C GLU A 89 -0.09 -9.85 -4.83
N ARG A 90 -0.18 -10.76 -5.80
CA ARG A 90 -1.39 -11.02 -6.58
C ARG A 90 -1.76 -12.48 -6.58
N SER A 91 -3.03 -12.75 -6.85
CA SER A 91 -3.51 -14.08 -7.22
C SER A 91 -4.34 -13.99 -8.50
N ALA A 92 -4.13 -14.94 -9.41
CA ALA A 92 -4.92 -15.12 -10.63
C ALA A 92 -5.86 -16.34 -10.55
N ASP A 93 -5.93 -16.99 -9.39
CA ASP A 93 -6.67 -18.24 -9.17
C ASP A 93 -7.57 -18.16 -7.93
N PHE A 94 -8.13 -16.97 -7.69
CA PHE A 94 -9.07 -16.66 -6.60
C PHE A 94 -8.50 -16.95 -5.20
N GLY A 95 -7.22 -16.65 -5.01
CA GLY A 95 -6.52 -16.69 -3.72
C GLY A 95 -5.88 -18.03 -3.38
N ARG A 96 -5.75 -18.97 -4.33
CA ARG A 96 -5.12 -20.28 -4.10
C ARG A 96 -3.60 -20.18 -4.14
N THR A 97 -3.05 -19.45 -5.11
CA THR A 97 -1.62 -19.15 -5.20
C THR A 97 -1.41 -17.64 -5.25
N TRP A 98 -0.29 -17.22 -4.68
CA TRP A 98 0.12 -15.83 -4.61
C TRP A 98 1.49 -15.69 -5.26
N ARG A 99 1.66 -14.62 -6.04
CA ARG A 99 2.94 -14.27 -6.64
C ARG A 99 3.27 -12.82 -6.29
N PRO A 100 4.52 -12.52 -5.92
CA PRO A 100 4.95 -11.15 -5.66
C PRO A 100 4.94 -10.35 -6.96
N TYR A 101 4.37 -9.14 -6.90
CA TYR A 101 4.53 -8.13 -7.93
C TYR A 101 5.78 -7.27 -7.67
N ARG A 102 5.93 -6.80 -6.42
CA ARG A 102 6.98 -5.85 -6.05
C ARG A 102 7.27 -5.90 -4.56
N TYR A 103 8.55 -5.72 -4.22
CA TYR A 103 9.02 -5.50 -2.85
C TYR A 103 9.39 -4.02 -2.68
N PHE A 104 9.16 -3.48 -1.49
CA PHE A 104 9.59 -2.14 -1.10
C PHE A 104 10.26 -2.22 0.25
N ALA A 105 11.44 -1.61 0.42
CA ALA A 105 12.09 -1.51 1.72
C ALA A 105 13.01 -0.29 1.80
N SER A 106 13.25 0.25 2.99
CA SER A 106 14.25 1.31 3.18
C SER A 106 15.69 0.83 2.96
N ASN A 107 15.92 -0.48 3.07
CA ASN A 107 17.16 -1.14 2.67
C ASN A 107 16.83 -2.52 2.11
N CYS A 108 16.79 -2.64 0.79
CA CYS A 108 16.38 -3.84 0.07
C CYS A 108 17.35 -5.00 0.31
N THR A 109 18.66 -4.74 0.26
CA THR A 109 19.67 -5.81 0.42
C THR A 109 19.67 -6.41 1.83
N LYS A 110 19.32 -5.61 2.85
CA LYS A 110 19.17 -6.09 4.22
C LYS A 110 17.84 -6.81 4.46
N THR A 111 16.74 -6.25 3.94
CA THR A 111 15.37 -6.72 4.25
C THR A 111 14.97 -7.90 3.39
N PHE A 112 15.30 -7.85 2.10
CA PHE A 112 14.98 -8.87 1.09
C PHE A 112 16.26 -9.31 0.36
N PRO A 113 17.20 -9.99 1.04
CA PRO A 113 18.53 -10.30 0.49
C PRO A 113 18.49 -11.19 -0.77
N GLY A 114 17.41 -11.94 -0.98
CA GLY A 114 17.20 -12.76 -2.18
C GLY A 114 16.49 -12.04 -3.33
N THR A 115 16.06 -10.80 -3.14
CA THR A 115 15.35 -10.03 -4.17
C THR A 115 16.32 -9.01 -4.79
N PRO A 116 16.44 -8.97 -6.13
CA PRO A 116 17.29 -7.99 -6.78
C PRO A 116 16.83 -6.56 -6.45
N ALA A 117 17.76 -5.69 -6.09
CA ALA A 117 17.51 -4.25 -5.87
C ALA A 117 18.05 -3.38 -7.02
N ASN A 118 18.50 -4.02 -8.11
CA ASN A 118 18.79 -3.35 -9.35
C ASN A 118 17.46 -2.99 -10.03
N GLY A 119 17.40 -1.83 -10.67
CA GLY A 119 16.19 -1.39 -11.39
C GLY A 119 15.72 -2.43 -12.43
N LEU A 120 14.47 -2.29 -12.84
CA LEU A 120 13.82 -3.20 -13.79
C LEU A 120 14.59 -3.31 -15.11
N ARG A 121 14.80 -4.54 -15.61
CA ARG A 121 15.37 -4.81 -16.94
C ARG A 121 14.32 -5.35 -17.89
N HIS A 122 13.43 -6.20 -17.37
CA HIS A 122 12.28 -6.77 -18.07
C HIS A 122 11.00 -6.50 -17.30
N ILE A 123 9.87 -6.55 -18.01
CA ILE A 123 8.55 -6.26 -17.45
C ILE A 123 8.12 -7.23 -16.34
N ASN A 124 8.60 -8.47 -16.40
CA ASN A 124 8.28 -9.53 -15.45
C ASN A 124 9.30 -9.64 -14.31
N ASP A 125 10.30 -8.77 -14.26
CA ASP A 125 11.29 -8.80 -13.18
C ASP A 125 10.62 -8.45 -11.86
N VAL A 126 10.82 -9.31 -10.86
CA VAL A 126 10.42 -9.06 -9.48
C VAL A 126 11.64 -8.53 -8.71
N ILE A 127 11.64 -7.22 -8.44
CA ILE A 127 12.71 -6.49 -7.75
C ILE A 127 12.19 -5.83 -6.47
N CYS A 128 13.12 -5.28 -5.69
CA CYS A 128 12.87 -4.45 -4.54
C CYS A 128 13.22 -2.98 -4.83
N GLU A 129 12.32 -2.07 -4.44
CA GLU A 129 12.47 -0.63 -4.65
C GLU A 129 12.57 0.14 -3.33
N GLU A 130 13.60 0.98 -3.20
CA GLU A 130 13.82 1.78 -1.99
C GLU A 130 13.11 3.14 -2.03
N ARG A 131 12.82 3.66 -3.24
CA ARG A 131 12.27 5.01 -3.50
C ARG A 131 10.99 5.35 -2.72
N TYR A 132 10.13 4.37 -2.47
CA TYR A 132 8.84 4.58 -1.80
C TYR A 132 8.88 4.23 -0.31
N SER A 133 10.06 3.95 0.25
CA SER A 133 10.25 3.54 1.64
C SER A 133 11.03 4.56 2.47
N ASP A 134 11.25 5.76 1.92
CA ASP A 134 11.84 6.87 2.67
C ASP A 134 10.90 7.31 3.80
N ILE A 135 11.49 7.75 4.92
CA ILE A 135 10.75 8.23 6.09
C ILE A 135 9.97 9.50 5.75
N GLU A 136 10.48 10.37 4.87
CA GLU A 136 9.76 11.58 4.47
C GLU A 136 8.92 11.37 3.20
N PRO A 137 7.68 11.90 3.14
CA PRO A 137 7.04 12.73 4.17
C PRO A 137 6.42 11.93 5.32
N SER A 138 6.42 12.50 6.54
CA SER A 138 5.82 11.88 7.73
C SER A 138 4.29 11.67 7.68
N THR A 139 3.59 12.32 6.75
CA THR A 139 2.16 12.14 6.47
C THR A 139 1.91 12.29 4.98
N ASN A 140 0.83 11.68 4.47
CA ASN A 140 0.44 11.73 3.06
C ASN A 140 1.50 11.17 2.09
N GLY A 141 2.44 10.38 2.58
CA GLY A 141 3.39 9.68 1.74
C GLY A 141 2.68 8.66 0.86
N GLU A 142 3.09 8.56 -0.40
CA GLU A 142 2.52 7.63 -1.36
C GLU A 142 3.49 6.48 -1.67
N VAL A 143 2.93 5.29 -1.84
CA VAL A 143 3.57 4.13 -2.46
C VAL A 143 2.82 3.85 -3.75
N ILE A 144 3.55 3.86 -4.86
CA ILE A 144 2.97 3.71 -6.20
C ILE A 144 3.58 2.47 -6.84
N TYR A 145 2.73 1.58 -7.32
CA TYR A 145 3.12 0.46 -8.16
C TYR A 145 2.43 0.57 -9.50
N LYS A 146 3.15 0.35 -10.59
CA LYS A 146 2.62 0.32 -11.96
C LYS A 146 3.02 -1.00 -12.59
N VAL A 147 2.07 -1.71 -13.20
CA VAL A 147 2.36 -2.95 -13.92
C VAL A 147 3.28 -2.68 -15.11
N LEU A 148 3.02 -1.59 -15.83
CA LEU A 148 3.89 -1.08 -16.88
C LEU A 148 4.75 0.04 -16.31
N ASP A 149 6.00 -0.27 -15.96
CA ASP A 149 6.95 0.76 -15.55
C ASP A 149 7.31 1.65 -16.76
N PRO A 150 7.18 2.99 -16.66
CA PRO A 150 7.51 3.91 -17.76
C PRO A 150 8.96 3.81 -18.26
N ALA A 151 9.89 3.28 -17.45
CA ALA A 151 11.28 3.09 -17.81
C ALA A 151 11.50 1.88 -18.74
N ILE A 152 10.51 0.99 -18.89
CA ILE A 152 10.60 -0.18 -19.76
C ILE A 152 9.91 0.10 -21.09
N TYR A 153 10.63 -0.09 -22.19
CA TYR A 153 10.03 -0.05 -23.51
C TYR A 153 9.19 -1.31 -23.76
N VAL A 154 7.89 -1.11 -23.99
CA VAL A 154 6.96 -2.19 -24.32
C VAL A 154 6.61 -2.12 -25.80
N LYS A 155 6.91 -3.18 -26.54
CA LYS A 155 6.59 -3.28 -27.97
C LYS A 155 5.13 -3.61 -28.22
N ASP A 156 4.55 -4.49 -27.42
CA ASP A 156 3.14 -4.90 -27.49
C ASP A 156 2.56 -4.97 -26.07
N PRO A 157 1.66 -4.05 -25.67
CA PRO A 157 1.06 -4.02 -24.34
C PRO A 157 0.06 -5.16 -24.09
N TYR A 158 -0.31 -5.94 -25.11
CA TYR A 158 -1.22 -7.07 -25.01
C TYR A 158 -0.51 -8.43 -25.07
N SER A 159 0.83 -8.47 -24.98
CA SER A 159 1.56 -9.74 -24.99
C SER A 159 1.20 -10.62 -23.78
N LEU A 160 1.34 -11.93 -23.94
CA LEU A 160 1.07 -12.91 -22.86
C LEU A 160 1.90 -12.63 -21.60
N ASP A 161 3.14 -12.16 -21.79
CA ASP A 161 4.03 -11.74 -20.70
C ASP A 161 3.40 -10.65 -19.82
N ILE A 162 2.66 -9.72 -20.41
CA ILE A 162 2.03 -8.57 -19.71
C ILE A 162 0.67 -8.96 -19.14
N GLN A 163 -0.09 -9.80 -19.86
CA GLN A 163 -1.34 -10.36 -19.35
C GLN A 163 -1.10 -11.30 -18.16
N GLY A 164 0.16 -11.72 -17.95
CA GLY A 164 0.55 -12.55 -16.82
C GLY A 164 -0.09 -13.94 -16.86
N GLN A 165 -0.33 -14.43 -18.08
CA GLN A 165 -0.80 -15.78 -18.44
C GLN A 165 0.39 -16.70 -18.70
#